data_AF-A0A7H1N093-F1
#
_entry.id   AF-A0A7H1N093-F1
#
_cell.length_a   1.000
_cell.length_b   1.000
_cell.length_c   1.000
_cell.angle_alpha   90.00
_cell.angle_beta   90.00
_cell.angle_gamma   90.00
#
_symmetry.space_group_name_H-M   'P 1'
#
loop_
_entity.id
_entity.type
_entity.pdbx_description
1 polymer ?
#
loop_
_entity_poly.entity_id
_entity_poly.type
_entity_poly.pdbx_seq_one_letter_code
_entity_poly.pdbx_strand_id
1 'polypeptide(L)'
;MSTTPSRLEALSLVTTTFRVGRHYRCTMTIPRPEPGSALSMACEWEPSTPKRLNDREMRDYRRGRNAALSEVARLIGGDVMCIEV
;
A
#
# COMPACT_ATOMS: atom_id res chain seq x y z
N MET A 1 -24.29 -3.31 -3.76
CA MET A 1 -23.36 -3.17 -4.90
C MET A 1 -22.24 -4.15 -4.67
N SER A 2 -22.23 -5.29 -5.38
CA SER A 2 -21.11 -6.24 -5.31
C SER A 2 -20.00 -5.73 -6.22
N THR A 3 -18.95 -5.16 -5.66
CA THR A 3 -17.69 -4.97 -6.38
C THR A 3 -17.03 -6.33 -6.51
N THR A 4 -17.07 -6.90 -7.72
CA THR A 4 -16.17 -8.01 -8.07
C THR A 4 -14.74 -7.50 -7.86
N PRO A 5 -13.92 -8.15 -7.03
CA PRO A 5 -12.55 -7.73 -6.83
C PRO A 5 -11.83 -7.75 -8.16
N SER A 6 -11.02 -6.73 -8.44
CA SER A 6 -10.22 -6.75 -9.67
C SER A 6 -9.29 -7.98 -9.66
N ARG A 7 -8.88 -8.47 -10.83
CA ARG A 7 -7.94 -9.61 -10.93
C ARG A 7 -6.64 -9.37 -10.13
N LEU A 8 -6.25 -8.10 -9.96
CA LEU A 8 -5.09 -7.69 -9.16
C LEU A 8 -5.34 -7.85 -7.65
N GLU A 9 -6.54 -7.55 -7.16
CA GLU A 9 -6.88 -7.77 -5.74
C GLU A 9 -6.90 -9.26 -5.38
N ALA A 10 -7.40 -10.11 -6.29
CA ALA A 10 -7.44 -11.55 -6.09
C ALA A 10 -6.05 -12.23 -6.06
N LEU A 11 -5.03 -11.59 -6.64
CA LEU A 11 -3.64 -12.06 -6.64
C LEU A 11 -2.76 -11.33 -5.60
N SER A 12 -3.34 -10.35 -4.89
CA SER A 12 -2.63 -9.56 -3.90
C SER A 12 -2.37 -10.36 -2.62
N LEU A 13 -1.20 -10.13 -2.00
CA LEU A 13 -0.92 -10.55 -0.64
C LEU A 13 -1.57 -9.60 0.36
N VAL A 14 -1.47 -8.30 0.08
CA VAL A 14 -2.09 -7.22 0.86
C VAL A 14 -2.71 -6.24 -0.09
N THR A 15 -4.00 -5.93 0.13
CA THR A 15 -4.65 -4.74 -0.42
C THR A 15 -5.24 -3.95 0.74
N THR A 16 -4.88 -2.68 0.87
CA THR A 16 -5.40 -1.81 1.94
C THR A 16 -5.62 -0.39 1.45
N THR A 17 -6.74 0.19 1.86
CA THR A 17 -7.07 1.60 1.60
C THR A 17 -7.06 2.38 2.89
N PHE A 18 -6.30 3.46 2.95
CA PHE A 18 -6.26 4.35 4.11
C PHE A 18 -6.33 5.82 3.71
N ARG A 19 -6.81 6.66 4.64
CA ARG A 19 -6.87 8.11 4.46
C ARG A 19 -5.50 8.74 4.70
N VAL A 20 -5.20 9.74 3.89
CA VAL A 20 -4.02 10.60 4.00
C VAL A 20 -4.50 12.03 4.12
N GLY A 21 -4.39 12.60 5.32
CA GLY A 21 -5.04 13.86 5.64
C GLY A 21 -6.57 13.79 5.48
N ARG A 22 -7.17 14.89 5.02
CA ARG A 22 -8.62 15.00 4.82
C ARG A 22 -9.08 14.73 3.38
N HIS A 23 -8.17 14.89 2.42
CA HIS A 23 -8.52 14.98 1.00
C HIS A 23 -8.19 13.71 0.20
N TYR A 24 -7.22 12.92 0.67
CA TYR A 24 -6.70 11.80 -0.10
C TYR A 24 -7.05 10.46 0.53
N ARG A 25 -7.26 9.47 -0.34
CA ARG A 25 -7.18 8.05 -0.01
C ARG A 25 -6.08 7.42 -0.84
N CYS A 26 -5.28 6.56 -0.23
CA CYS A 26 -4.29 5.75 -0.90
C CYS A 26 -4.72 4.29 -0.77
N THR A 27 -4.86 3.59 -1.90
CA THR A 27 -4.98 2.14 -1.95
C THR A 27 -3.62 1.57 -2.29
N MET A 28 -3.06 0.78 -1.37
CA MET A 28 -1.82 0.03 -1.57
C MET A 28 -2.13 -1.42 -1.89
N THR A 29 -1.56 -1.89 -2.98
CA THR A 29 -1.66 -3.28 -3.43
C THR A 29 -0.27 -3.87 -3.55
N ILE A 30 -0.03 -4.94 -2.81
CA ILE A 30 1.23 -5.67 -2.76
C ILE A 30 0.92 -7.11 -3.19
N PRO A 31 1.48 -7.60 -4.31
CA PRO A 31 1.27 -8.96 -4.79
C PRO A 31 2.00 -9.97 -3.88
N ARG A 32 1.64 -11.25 -4.00
CA ARG A 32 2.44 -12.31 -3.38
C ARG A 32 3.83 -12.34 -4.01
N PRO A 33 4.91 -12.27 -3.22
CA PRO A 33 6.25 -12.44 -3.77
C PRO A 33 6.43 -13.87 -4.25
N GLU A 34 7.16 -14.02 -5.36
CA GLU A 34 7.65 -15.32 -5.82
C GLU A 34 9.08 -15.51 -5.30
N PRO A 35 9.53 -16.75 -5.03
CA PRO A 35 10.90 -17.00 -4.64
C PRO A 35 11.90 -16.39 -5.65
N GLY A 36 12.79 -15.53 -5.16
CA GLY A 36 13.80 -14.87 -5.99
C GLY A 36 13.32 -13.66 -6.79
N SER A 37 12.05 -13.23 -6.67
CA SER A 37 11.54 -12.04 -7.35
C SER A 37 11.62 -10.78 -6.49
N ALA A 38 11.69 -9.63 -7.16
CA ALA A 38 11.54 -8.35 -6.51
C ALA A 38 10.05 -8.08 -6.23
N LEU A 39 9.73 -7.69 -5.00
CA LEU A 39 8.38 -7.28 -4.65
C LEU A 39 8.09 -5.89 -5.23
N SER A 40 7.00 -5.75 -5.96
CA SER A 40 6.47 -4.45 -6.41
C SER A 40 5.30 -4.02 -5.53
N MET A 41 5.06 -2.72 -5.41
CA MET A 41 3.91 -2.17 -4.70
C MET A 41 3.24 -1.12 -5.59
N ALA A 42 1.93 -1.22 -5.77
CA ALA A 42 1.13 -0.21 -6.43
C ALA A 42 0.48 0.72 -5.38
N CYS A 43 0.47 2.02 -5.65
CA CYS A 43 -0.19 3.03 -4.83
C CYS A 43 -1.17 3.82 -5.71
N GLU A 44 -2.45 3.54 -5.57
CA GLU A 44 -3.51 4.26 -6.27
C GLU A 44 -4.08 5.35 -5.37
N TRP A 45 -4.28 6.54 -5.92
CA TRP A 45 -4.66 7.72 -5.16
C TRP A 45 -6.00 8.27 -5.64
N GLU A 46 -6.88 8.55 -4.69
CA GLU A 46 -8.13 9.28 -4.92
C GLU A 46 -8.10 10.64 -4.22
N PRO A 47 -8.65 11.71 -4.83
CA PRO A 47 -9.25 11.75 -6.17
C PRO A 47 -8.21 11.78 -7.32
N SER A 48 -6.96 12.10 -7.01
CA SER A 48 -5.83 12.07 -7.95
C SER A 48 -4.52 11.97 -7.18
N THR A 49 -3.44 11.62 -7.86
CA THR A 49 -2.10 11.58 -7.26
C THR A 49 -1.71 12.96 -6.72
N PRO A 50 -1.39 13.08 -5.42
CA PRO A 50 -0.94 14.34 -4.85
C PRO A 50 0.36 14.82 -5.51
N LYS A 51 0.42 16.09 -5.89
CA LYS A 51 1.69 16.71 -6.36
C LYS A 51 2.72 16.81 -5.24
N ARG A 52 2.25 17.06 -4.01
CA ARG A 52 3.06 17.12 -2.79
C ARG A 52 2.15 16.89 -1.59
N LEU A 53 2.63 16.11 -0.64
CA LEU A 53 2.01 15.97 0.68
C LEU A 53 2.64 16.98 1.65
N ASN A 54 1.83 17.57 2.52
CA ASN A 54 2.37 18.29 3.68
C ASN A 54 2.87 17.31 4.76
N ASP A 55 3.54 17.82 5.80
CA ASP A 55 4.17 16.96 6.82
C ASP A 55 3.19 16.05 7.55
N ARG A 56 1.96 16.54 7.80
CA ARG A 56 0.93 15.74 8.46
C ARG A 56 0.46 14.62 7.55
N GLU A 57 0.18 14.93 6.29
CA GLU A 57 -0.20 13.96 5.28
C GLU A 57 0.91 12.93 5.07
N MET A 58 2.18 13.35 5.04
CA MET A 58 3.31 12.43 4.93
C MET A 58 3.37 11.47 6.11
N ARG A 59 3.11 11.94 7.34
CA ARG A 59 3.00 11.06 8.51
C ARG A 59 1.84 10.07 8.40
N ASP A 60 0.69 10.52 7.90
CA ASP A 60 -0.47 9.65 7.67
C ASP A 60 -0.16 8.58 6.61
N TYR A 61 0.48 8.97 5.51
CA TYR A 61 0.93 8.06 4.45
C TYR A 61 1.89 7.01 5.00
N ARG A 62 2.95 7.43 5.69
CA ARG A 62 3.93 6.53 6.30
C ARG A 62 3.30 5.57 7.30
N ARG A 63 2.33 6.03 8.10
CA ARG A 63 1.60 5.16 9.04
C ARG A 63 0.83 4.07 8.29
N GLY A 64 0.07 4.43 7.26
CA GLY A 64 -0.67 3.48 6.44
C GLY A 64 0.24 2.49 5.71
N ARG A 65 1.30 3.00 5.07
CA ARG A 65 2.32 2.17 4.41
C ARG A 65 2.97 1.20 5.38
N ASN A 66 3.44 1.69 6.53
CA ASN A 66 4.14 0.84 7.49
C ASN A 66 3.21 -0.25 8.03
N ALA A 67 1.92 0.04 8.24
CA ALA A 67 0.95 -1.00 8.61
C ALA A 67 0.80 -2.06 7.50
N ALA A 68 0.76 -1.66 6.22
CA ALA A 68 0.73 -2.60 5.10
C ALA A 68 1.99 -3.46 5.03
N LEU A 69 3.17 -2.87 5.20
CA LEU A 69 4.44 -3.60 5.18
C LEU A 69 4.62 -4.52 6.39
N SER A 70 4.14 -4.12 7.57
CA SER A 70 4.10 -5.01 8.74
C SER A 70 3.19 -6.21 8.50
N GLU A 71 2.07 -6.02 7.82
CA GLU A 71 1.19 -7.14 7.44
C GLU A 71 1.85 -8.07 6.41
N VAL A 72 2.58 -7.51 5.43
CA VAL A 72 3.39 -8.30 4.50
C VAL A 72 4.43 -9.12 5.27
N ALA A 73 5.21 -8.49 6.15
CA ALA A 73 6.22 -9.15 6.98
C ALA A 73 5.62 -10.34 7.76
N ARG A 74 4.46 -10.12 8.39
CA ARG A 74 3.71 -11.16 9.10
C ARG A 74 3.29 -12.31 8.18
N LEU A 75 2.82 -12.00 6.97
CA LEU A 75 2.31 -13.00 6.03
C LEU A 75 3.43 -13.81 5.34
N ILE A 76 4.57 -13.20 5.07
CA ILE A 76 5.73 -13.89 4.47
C ILE A 76 6.62 -14.58 5.51
N GLY A 77 6.43 -14.28 6.80
CA GLY A 77 7.22 -14.83 7.90
C GLY A 77 8.65 -14.29 7.95
N GLY A 78 8.86 -13.02 7.57
CA GLY A 78 10.18 -12.39 7.51
C GLY A 78 10.12 -10.87 7.58
N ASP A 79 11.28 -10.22 7.60
CA ASP A 79 11.37 -8.76 7.73
C ASP A 79 11.18 -8.03 6.40
N VAL A 80 10.61 -6.82 6.47
CA VAL A 80 10.44 -5.93 5.32
C VAL A 80 11.01 -4.56 5.66
N MET A 81 11.86 -4.02 4.78
CA MET A 81 12.42 -2.67 4.89
C MET A 81 11.91 -1.80 3.75
N CYS A 82 11.59 -0.53 4.06
CA CYS A 82 11.28 0.49 3.07
C CYS A 82 12.35 1.58 3.10
N ILE A 83 12.92 1.89 1.93
CA ILE A 83 13.85 2.99 1.73
C ILE A 83 13.12 4.06 0.92
N GLU A 84 13.01 5.26 1.47
CA GLU A 84 12.52 6.45 0.77
C GLU A 84 13.73 7.34 0.42
N VAL A 85 13.71 7.95 -0.77
CA VAL A 85 14.77 8.86 -1.28
C VAL A 85 14.22 10.25 -1.55
#